data_AF-A0A6G0NHU4-F1
#
_entry.id   AF-A0A6G0NHU4-F1
#
_cell.length_a   1.000
_cell.length_b   1.000
_cell.length_c   1.000
_cell.angle_alpha   90.00
_cell.angle_beta   90.00
_cell.angle_gamma   90.00
#
_symmetry.space_group_name_H-M   'P 1'
#
loop_
_entity.id
_entity.type
_entity.pdbx_description
1 polymer ?
#
loop_
_entity_poly.entity_id
_entity_poly.type
_entity_poly.pdbx_seq_one_letter_code
_entity_poly.pdbx_strand_id
1 'polypeptide(L)'
;MTQTVTEGALSVTSTEPSRANDLSGAFIEKVWTVRGEDGDVLDTLKAQVAGNVFVDYDASLHATDSGVAAKVVLRSSSPDMLDIVDVAVHDGLRVHYKNENVRVTGRVVTQITVSDPNVVSSVSAMHADGVVVGDGVVVTNDSSASLNLDSSSDAELFVGSLTQEFALKSIEVGSSGDSHVQIVASSIQADSVAIALTGDSKAVLEATDKITVDSLLSSISGDGKIYVQTAHLQAQTLAATLSGDGQVSYSSAGSCANQAIRLSGDAAVYAGSIVCKNSTVQTSGDGKAFVQTTDTLTTVGGGAVKYVNAPPQRIVSSSSFRKHSHVKLAKYNKVKTHYPSIPPTKAPTELTIVLKGAWIGDSPHVSVYSGMGSPICINGTGFAVTDIPAYHHMVGPFGVAVAVAFVAAVAAVAFKLRERQTREQYKPLV
;
A
#
# COMPACT_ATOMS: atom_id res chain seq x y z
N MET A 1 6.62 35.75 33.13
CA MET A 1 5.67 35.05 32.24
C MET A 1 6.49 34.41 31.15
N THR A 2 6.85 33.15 31.35
CA THR A 2 7.58 32.34 30.37
C THR A 2 6.59 31.30 29.88
N GLN A 3 6.16 31.47 28.64
CA GLN A 3 5.22 30.59 27.97
C GLN A 3 6.01 29.33 27.57
N THR A 4 5.87 28.26 28.35
CA THR A 4 6.24 26.91 27.91
C THR A 4 5.12 26.41 27.02
N VAL A 5 5.39 26.36 25.71
CA VAL A 5 4.63 25.51 24.79
C VAL A 5 5.22 24.12 24.96
N THR A 6 4.56 23.28 25.76
CA THR A 6 4.84 21.85 25.82
C THR A 6 4.13 21.19 24.64
N GLU A 7 4.89 20.92 23.58
CA GLU A 7 4.58 19.81 22.66
C GLU A 7 4.63 18.54 23.51
N GLY A 8 3.52 17.80 23.61
CA GLY A 8 3.43 16.63 24.48
C GLY A 8 4.42 15.55 24.06
N ALA A 9 5.04 14.92 25.05
CA ALA A 9 6.12 13.95 24.85
C ALA A 9 5.58 12.54 25.09
N LEU A 10 5.21 11.83 24.03
CA LEU A 10 4.91 10.40 24.10
C LEU A 10 6.09 9.64 24.72
N SER A 11 5.81 8.79 25.70
CA SER A 11 6.83 8.00 26.41
C SER A 11 6.54 6.51 26.33
N VAL A 12 7.58 5.69 26.23
CA VAL A 12 7.48 4.22 26.19
C VAL A 12 8.05 3.62 27.46
N THR A 13 7.29 2.72 28.07
CA THR A 13 7.77 1.85 29.15
C THR A 13 7.57 0.40 28.73
N SER A 14 8.46 -0.50 29.15
CA SER A 14 8.35 -1.92 28.82
C SER A 14 8.41 -2.79 30.07
N THR A 15 7.74 -3.93 30.05
CA THR A 15 7.83 -4.95 31.09
C THR A 15 9.01 -5.88 30.83
N GLU A 16 9.51 -6.51 31.89
CA GLU A 16 10.35 -7.70 31.73
C GLU A 16 9.56 -8.84 31.08
N PRO A 17 10.19 -9.70 30.26
CA PRO A 17 9.53 -10.85 29.68
C PRO A 17 8.92 -11.76 30.76
N SER A 18 7.64 -12.11 30.61
CA SER A 18 6.91 -12.97 31.57
C SER A 18 6.07 -14.03 30.85
N ARG A 19 5.69 -15.12 31.53
CA ARG A 19 4.89 -16.18 30.87
C ARG A 19 3.48 -15.69 30.56
N ALA A 20 3.01 -15.94 29.34
CA ALA A 20 1.64 -15.65 28.94
C ALA A 20 0.65 -16.57 29.70
N ASN A 21 -0.40 -15.97 30.26
CA ASN A 21 -1.39 -16.67 31.11
C ASN A 21 -2.47 -17.45 30.32
N ASP A 22 -2.53 -17.31 28.99
CA ASP A 22 -3.65 -17.72 28.14
C ASP A 22 -3.34 -18.88 27.16
N LEU A 23 -2.06 -19.19 26.91
CA LEU A 23 -1.62 -20.19 25.91
C LEU A 23 -0.64 -21.19 26.52
N SER A 24 -1.16 -22.29 27.08
CA SER A 24 -0.42 -23.51 27.47
C SER A 24 1.03 -23.31 27.97
N GLY A 25 1.30 -22.31 28.83
CA GLY A 25 2.59 -22.07 29.50
C GLY A 25 3.87 -22.03 28.64
N ALA A 26 3.77 -21.99 27.31
CA ALA A 26 4.89 -22.19 26.37
C ALA A 26 5.34 -20.91 25.66
N PHE A 27 4.62 -19.81 25.88
CA PHE A 27 4.94 -18.50 25.32
C PHE A 27 5.30 -17.50 26.42
N ILE A 28 6.27 -16.66 26.10
CA ILE A 28 6.70 -15.51 26.89
C ILE A 28 6.16 -14.27 26.19
N GLU A 29 5.67 -13.31 26.97
CA GLU A 29 5.19 -12.03 26.48
C GLU A 29 6.04 -10.88 27.00
N LYS A 30 6.22 -9.88 26.14
CA LYS A 30 6.77 -8.58 26.49
C LYS A 30 5.78 -7.51 26.08
N VAL A 31 5.53 -6.58 26.99
CA VAL A 31 4.53 -5.52 26.83
C VAL A 31 5.23 -4.17 26.84
N TRP A 32 4.96 -3.35 25.84
CA TRP A 32 5.30 -1.94 25.83
C TRP A 32 4.03 -1.12 26.00
N THR A 33 4.08 -0.15 26.92
CA THR A 33 2.99 0.81 27.16
C THR A 33 3.48 2.17 26.70
N VAL A 34 2.76 2.75 25.75
CA VAL A 34 2.97 4.10 25.26
C VAL A 34 2.00 5.03 25.98
N ARG A 35 2.55 6.04 26.64
CA ARG A 35 1.77 7.04 27.38
C ARG A 35 1.92 8.40 26.72
N GLY A 36 0.81 9.14 26.67
CA GLY A 36 0.75 10.51 26.17
C GLY A 36 0.07 11.43 27.17
N GLU A 37 0.26 12.72 26.98
CA GLU A 37 -0.52 13.75 27.65
C GLU A 37 -1.82 14.02 26.88
N ASP A 38 -2.77 14.73 27.52
CA ASP A 38 -4.03 15.11 26.86
C ASP A 38 -3.74 15.95 25.61
N GLY A 39 -4.10 15.40 24.44
CA GLY A 39 -3.89 16.03 23.13
C GLY A 39 -2.78 15.41 22.28
N ASP A 40 -2.00 14.47 22.82
CA ASP A 40 -1.08 13.66 22.03
C ASP A 40 -1.86 12.65 21.19
N VAL A 41 -1.77 12.75 19.86
CA VAL A 41 -2.47 11.87 18.93
C VAL A 41 -1.50 10.91 18.27
N LEU A 42 -1.80 9.61 18.35
CA LEU A 42 -1.05 8.59 17.63
C LEU A 42 -1.59 8.41 16.20
N ASP A 43 -1.18 9.29 15.28
CA ASP A 43 -1.67 9.27 13.91
C ASP A 43 -0.86 8.35 12.96
N THR A 44 0.33 7.92 13.37
CA THR A 44 1.27 7.19 12.52
C THR A 44 1.71 5.89 13.20
N LEU A 45 1.66 4.79 12.44
CA LEU A 45 2.04 3.44 12.89
C LEU A 45 3.00 2.79 11.90
N LYS A 46 4.18 2.38 12.39
CA LYS A 46 5.23 1.70 11.61
C LYS A 46 5.49 0.32 12.20
N ALA A 47 5.07 -0.73 11.49
CA ALA A 47 5.32 -2.13 11.82
C ALA A 47 6.50 -2.65 10.98
N GLN A 48 7.70 -2.65 11.57
CA GLN A 48 8.96 -3.04 10.95
C GLN A 48 9.53 -4.32 11.58
N VAL A 49 8.64 -5.28 11.81
CA VAL A 49 8.94 -6.58 12.41
C VAL A 49 8.29 -7.68 11.58
N ALA A 50 8.93 -8.84 11.54
CA ALA A 50 8.45 -10.02 10.86
C ALA A 50 7.31 -10.73 11.60
N GLY A 51 6.59 -11.58 10.88
CA GLY A 51 5.41 -12.29 11.39
C GLY A 51 4.13 -11.48 11.27
N ASN A 52 3.06 -12.01 11.86
CA ASN A 52 1.75 -11.37 11.82
C ASN A 52 1.64 -10.29 12.90
N VAL A 53 1.22 -9.08 12.48
CA VAL A 53 0.96 -7.93 13.34
C VAL A 53 -0.52 -7.59 13.27
N PHE A 54 -1.18 -7.48 14.42
CA PHE A 54 -2.59 -7.10 14.51
C PHE A 54 -2.70 -5.76 15.17
N VAL A 55 -3.38 -4.81 14.53
CA VAL A 55 -3.67 -3.51 15.11
C VAL A 55 -5.15 -3.45 15.44
N ASP A 56 -5.47 -3.34 16.72
CA ASP A 56 -6.84 -3.28 17.23
C ASP A 56 -7.07 -1.93 17.94
N TYR A 57 -8.32 -1.49 18.02
CA TYR A 57 -8.74 -0.36 18.84
C TYR A 57 -9.35 -0.88 20.16
N ASP A 58 -9.03 -0.24 21.29
CA ASP A 58 -9.65 -0.52 22.59
C ASP A 58 -9.85 0.74 23.44
N ALA A 59 -11.10 1.17 23.55
CA ALA A 59 -11.52 2.32 24.36
C ALA A 59 -11.13 2.21 25.84
N SER A 60 -10.96 1.00 26.37
CA SER A 60 -10.62 0.78 27.78
C SER A 60 -9.21 1.27 28.14
N LEU A 61 -8.34 1.46 27.13
CA LEU A 61 -7.02 2.07 27.30
C LEU A 61 -7.10 3.57 27.64
N HIS A 62 -8.23 4.23 27.36
CA HIS A 62 -8.49 5.63 27.76
C HIS A 62 -9.17 5.77 29.13
N ALA A 63 -9.33 4.69 29.91
CA ALA A 63 -9.90 4.82 31.25
C ALA A 63 -9.19 5.94 32.02
N THR A 64 -9.98 6.82 32.64
CA THR A 64 -9.78 8.27 32.86
C THR A 64 -8.51 8.71 33.61
N ASP A 65 -7.67 7.78 34.06
CA ASP A 65 -6.43 8.02 34.81
C ASP A 65 -5.20 7.31 34.20
N SER A 66 -5.35 6.60 33.09
CA SER A 66 -4.27 5.75 32.55
C SER A 66 -3.37 6.46 31.55
N GLY A 67 -3.84 7.45 30.78
CA GLY A 67 -3.03 8.20 29.81
C GLY A 67 -2.28 7.29 28.82
N VAL A 68 -2.80 6.10 28.53
CA VAL A 68 -2.18 5.12 27.63
C VAL A 68 -2.68 5.37 26.21
N ALA A 69 -1.78 5.84 25.34
CA ALA A 69 -2.07 6.09 23.93
C ALA A 69 -2.05 4.77 23.10
N ALA A 70 -1.17 3.84 23.48
CA ALA A 70 -1.09 2.54 22.83
C ALA A 70 -0.44 1.47 23.73
N LYS A 71 -0.73 0.21 23.43
CA LYS A 71 -0.10 -0.95 24.02
C LYS A 71 0.42 -1.87 22.93
N VAL A 72 1.68 -2.28 23.00
CA VAL A 72 2.27 -3.28 22.11
C VAL A 72 2.52 -4.55 22.93
N VAL A 73 2.06 -5.69 22.46
CA VAL A 73 2.26 -7.01 23.07
C VAL A 73 2.92 -7.91 22.04
N LEU A 74 4.17 -8.30 22.30
CA LEU A 74 4.87 -9.32 21.53
C LEU A 74 4.83 -10.61 22.32
N ARG A 75 4.31 -11.67 21.70
CA ARG A 75 4.33 -13.03 22.26
C ARG A 75 5.29 -13.88 21.45
N SER A 76 6.17 -14.58 22.15
CA SER A 76 7.18 -15.43 21.53
C SER A 76 7.42 -16.73 22.28
N SER A 77 7.78 -17.80 21.57
CA SER A 77 8.29 -19.03 22.19
C SER A 77 9.77 -18.94 22.57
N SER A 78 10.45 -17.85 22.23
CA SER A 78 11.88 -17.60 22.47
C SER A 78 12.08 -16.25 23.17
N PRO A 79 12.79 -16.18 24.31
CA PRO A 79 13.13 -14.91 24.96
C PRO A 79 14.04 -14.05 24.08
N ASP A 80 14.98 -14.66 23.34
CA ASP A 80 15.88 -13.94 22.45
C ASP A 80 15.11 -13.17 21.36
N MET A 81 13.97 -13.70 20.89
CA MET A 81 13.09 -12.98 19.97
C MET A 81 12.47 -11.71 20.58
N LEU A 82 12.19 -11.72 21.87
CA LEU A 82 11.65 -10.54 22.58
C LEU A 82 12.73 -9.48 22.81
N ASP A 83 13.98 -9.92 22.94
CA ASP A 83 15.11 -9.04 23.21
C ASP A 83 15.56 -8.25 21.99
N ILE A 84 15.34 -8.77 20.78
CA ILE A 84 15.72 -8.09 19.53
C ILE A 84 14.72 -7.04 19.05
N VAL A 85 13.52 -6.98 19.66
CA VAL A 85 12.46 -6.02 19.29
C VAL A 85 12.48 -4.83 20.23
N ASP A 86 12.25 -3.65 19.66
CA ASP A 86 12.08 -2.41 20.38
C ASP A 86 10.89 -1.59 19.88
N VAL A 87 10.37 -0.72 20.75
CA VAL A 87 9.25 0.17 20.47
C VAL A 87 9.67 1.60 20.75
N ALA A 88 9.59 2.43 19.72
CA ALA A 88 9.92 3.86 19.79
C ALA A 88 8.70 4.70 19.41
N VAL A 89 8.65 5.93 19.94
CA VAL A 89 7.71 6.96 19.49
C VAL A 89 8.54 8.13 18.99
N HIS A 90 8.71 8.18 17.67
CA HIS A 90 9.35 9.29 16.97
C HIS A 90 8.59 9.47 15.66
N ASP A 91 7.80 10.54 15.57
CA ASP A 91 6.83 10.75 14.49
C ASP A 91 5.89 9.55 14.33
N GLY A 92 5.24 9.17 15.44
CA GLY A 92 4.34 8.01 15.55
C GLY A 92 4.92 6.78 16.25
N LEU A 93 4.09 5.76 16.41
CA LEU A 93 4.45 4.47 17.00
C LEU A 93 5.26 3.63 16.01
N ARG A 94 6.47 3.21 16.42
CA ARG A 94 7.34 2.35 15.62
C ARG A 94 7.73 1.10 16.38
N VAL A 95 7.29 -0.05 15.89
CA VAL A 95 7.74 -1.37 16.34
C VAL A 95 8.80 -1.86 15.37
N HIS A 96 10.04 -2.07 15.83
CA HIS A 96 11.18 -2.35 14.96
C HIS A 96 12.20 -3.26 15.63
N TYR A 97 13.16 -3.76 14.84
CA TYR A 97 14.30 -4.50 15.37
C TYR A 97 15.41 -3.58 15.84
N LYS A 98 16.08 -3.97 16.93
CA LYS A 98 17.30 -3.32 17.40
C LYS A 98 18.41 -3.46 16.37
N ASN A 99 19.26 -2.44 16.28
CA ASN A 99 20.39 -2.44 15.37
C ASN A 99 21.55 -3.31 15.88
N GLU A 100 21.42 -4.62 15.75
CA GLU A 100 22.42 -5.58 16.24
C GLU A 100 22.69 -6.73 15.27
N ASN A 101 23.75 -7.50 15.56
CA ASN A 101 24.09 -8.70 14.80
C ASN A 101 23.62 -9.93 15.57
N VAL A 102 22.51 -10.54 15.12
CA VAL A 102 21.91 -11.66 15.84
C VAL A 102 21.20 -12.60 14.87
N ARG A 103 21.14 -13.87 15.24
CA ARG A 103 20.29 -14.87 14.59
C ARG A 103 19.44 -15.52 15.66
N VAL A 104 18.13 -15.36 15.56
CA VAL A 104 17.17 -15.90 16.53
C VAL A 104 16.13 -16.75 15.82
N THR A 105 15.55 -17.72 16.52
CA THR A 105 14.43 -18.52 16.03
C THR A 105 13.36 -18.64 17.10
N GLY A 106 12.10 -18.55 16.69
CA GLY A 106 10.97 -18.62 17.61
C GLY A 106 9.64 -18.41 16.89
N ARG A 107 8.56 -18.80 17.56
CA ARG A 107 7.20 -18.53 17.12
C ARG A 107 6.77 -17.18 17.62
N VAL A 108 6.35 -16.26 16.75
CA VAL A 108 6.04 -14.87 17.12
C VAL A 108 4.62 -14.46 16.70
N VAL A 109 4.00 -13.57 17.49
CA VAL A 109 2.83 -12.77 17.08
C VAL A 109 2.89 -11.43 17.79
N THR A 110 2.58 -10.36 17.06
CA THR A 110 2.57 -9.00 17.58
C THR A 110 1.15 -8.45 17.58
N GLN A 111 0.74 -7.86 18.70
CA GLN A 111 -0.52 -7.14 18.81
C GLN A 111 -0.24 -5.70 19.23
N ILE A 112 -0.81 -4.76 18.50
CA ILE A 112 -0.78 -3.33 18.79
C ILE A 112 -2.22 -2.94 19.09
N THR A 113 -2.45 -2.28 20.21
CA THR A 113 -3.77 -1.78 20.59
C THR A 113 -3.67 -0.27 20.77
N VAL A 114 -4.43 0.49 19.98
CA VAL A 114 -4.49 1.95 20.08
C VAL A 114 -5.69 2.37 20.92
N SER A 115 -5.54 3.46 21.65
CA SER A 115 -6.59 3.97 22.54
C SER A 115 -7.59 4.86 21.81
N ASP A 116 -7.12 5.69 20.88
CA ASP A 116 -7.94 6.66 20.15
C ASP A 116 -8.59 6.02 18.91
N PRO A 117 -9.91 6.17 18.70
CA PRO A 117 -10.59 5.60 17.55
C PRO A 117 -10.43 6.47 16.31
N ASN A 118 -10.18 5.83 15.16
CA ASN A 118 -10.17 6.43 13.83
C ASN A 118 -9.21 7.63 13.67
N VAL A 119 -8.07 7.62 14.36
CA VAL A 119 -7.07 8.70 14.28
C VAL A 119 -5.86 8.34 13.42
N VAL A 120 -5.60 7.06 13.20
CA VAL A 120 -4.40 6.63 12.46
C VAL A 120 -4.55 7.00 10.99
N SER A 121 -3.75 7.96 10.54
CA SER A 121 -3.71 8.48 9.18
C SER A 121 -2.58 7.88 8.36
N SER A 122 -1.59 7.25 8.99
CA SER A 122 -0.44 6.65 8.31
C SER A 122 -0.09 5.27 8.88
N VAL A 123 -0.07 4.26 8.01
CA VAL A 123 0.33 2.88 8.37
C VAL A 123 1.42 2.42 7.42
N SER A 124 2.56 2.02 7.97
CA SER A 124 3.69 1.47 7.21
C SER A 124 4.04 0.06 7.69
N ALA A 125 4.18 -0.86 6.74
CA ALA A 125 4.58 -2.25 6.96
C ALA A 125 5.91 -2.58 6.26
N MET A 126 6.82 -3.23 6.98
CA MET A 126 8.10 -3.70 6.45
C MET A 126 8.49 -5.01 7.14
N HIS A 127 8.94 -5.99 6.35
CA HIS A 127 9.35 -7.33 6.79
C HIS A 127 8.25 -8.21 7.43
N ALA A 128 7.07 -7.67 7.74
CA ALA A 128 5.94 -8.40 8.30
C ALA A 128 5.43 -9.47 7.33
N ASP A 129 4.94 -10.61 7.84
CA ASP A 129 4.20 -11.56 6.99
C ASP A 129 2.84 -10.96 6.63
N GLY A 130 2.18 -10.34 7.62
CA GLY A 130 0.94 -9.62 7.41
C GLY A 130 0.63 -8.65 8.54
N VAL A 131 0.26 -7.42 8.19
CA VAL A 131 -0.25 -6.40 9.10
C VAL A 131 -1.75 -6.27 8.87
N VAL A 132 -2.55 -6.63 9.87
CA VAL A 132 -4.00 -6.56 9.82
C VAL A 132 -4.46 -5.41 10.69
N VAL A 133 -5.04 -4.40 10.05
CA VAL A 133 -5.56 -3.21 10.72
C VAL A 133 -7.07 -3.37 10.90
N GLY A 134 -7.48 -3.52 12.16
CA GLY A 134 -8.87 -3.72 12.55
C GLY A 134 -9.73 -2.47 12.40
N ASP A 135 -11.04 -2.66 12.51
CA ASP A 135 -12.02 -1.58 12.51
C ASP A 135 -11.76 -0.61 13.67
N GLY A 136 -12.04 0.68 13.45
CA GLY A 136 -11.88 1.71 14.47
C GLY A 136 -10.44 2.21 14.66
N VAL A 137 -9.45 1.72 13.91
CA VAL A 137 -8.05 2.16 14.02
C VAL A 137 -7.76 3.35 13.09
N VAL A 138 -7.94 3.13 11.78
CA VAL A 138 -7.60 4.15 10.76
C VAL A 138 -8.69 5.20 10.62
N VAL A 139 -8.27 6.40 10.23
CA VAL A 139 -9.20 7.48 9.89
C VAL A 139 -10.09 7.06 8.72
N THR A 140 -11.41 7.21 8.91
CA THR A 140 -12.40 6.77 7.91
C THR A 140 -13.43 7.83 7.56
N ASN A 141 -13.73 8.79 8.45
CA ASN A 141 -14.79 9.76 8.23
C ASN A 141 -14.33 11.18 8.60
N ASP A 142 -13.37 11.68 7.84
CA ASP A 142 -12.87 13.04 7.93
C ASP A 142 -12.46 13.52 6.54
N SER A 143 -13.31 14.38 5.95
CA SER A 143 -13.10 14.93 4.60
C SER A 143 -11.88 15.85 4.48
N SER A 144 -11.19 16.16 5.58
CA SER A 144 -9.93 16.92 5.58
C SER A 144 -8.70 16.03 5.72
N ALA A 145 -8.88 14.80 6.19
CA ALA A 145 -7.80 13.85 6.48
C ALA A 145 -7.39 13.03 5.26
N SER A 146 -6.12 12.61 5.29
CA SER A 146 -5.51 11.75 4.29
C SER A 146 -5.09 10.44 4.93
N LEU A 147 -5.38 9.32 4.29
CA LEU A 147 -4.93 7.99 4.72
C LEU A 147 -3.77 7.52 3.84
N ASN A 148 -2.61 7.29 4.44
CA ASN A 148 -1.38 6.83 3.78
C ASN A 148 -1.06 5.41 4.21
N LEU A 149 -0.93 4.51 3.25
CA LEU A 149 -0.63 3.09 3.48
C LEU A 149 0.62 2.71 2.68
N ASP A 150 1.70 2.38 3.37
CA ASP A 150 2.97 2.00 2.74
C ASP A 150 3.35 0.57 3.10
N SER A 151 3.71 -0.24 2.10
CA SER A 151 4.24 -1.59 2.33
C SER A 151 5.50 -1.85 1.52
N SER A 152 6.51 -2.46 2.14
CA SER A 152 7.81 -2.71 1.51
C SER A 152 8.39 -4.09 1.84
N SER A 153 9.39 -4.51 1.07
CA SER A 153 9.93 -5.88 1.12
C SER A 153 8.83 -6.87 0.73
N ASP A 154 8.51 -7.83 1.61
CA ASP A 154 7.56 -8.91 1.33
C ASP A 154 6.28 -8.74 2.16
N ALA A 155 6.04 -7.53 2.67
CA ALA A 155 4.98 -7.30 3.65
C ALA A 155 3.57 -7.25 3.04
N GLU A 156 2.63 -7.91 3.70
CA GLU A 156 1.21 -7.79 3.38
C GLU A 156 0.52 -6.82 4.35
N LEU A 157 -0.32 -5.91 3.85
CA LEU A 157 -1.07 -4.93 4.63
C LEU A 157 -2.54 -5.02 4.29
N PHE A 158 -3.36 -5.34 5.29
CA PHE A 158 -4.80 -5.51 5.18
C PHE A 158 -5.49 -4.41 5.98
N VAL A 159 -6.31 -3.60 5.30
CA VAL A 159 -7.02 -2.48 5.92
C VAL A 159 -8.50 -2.54 5.59
N GLY A 160 -9.30 -2.40 6.64
CA GLY A 160 -10.74 -2.25 6.58
C GLY A 160 -11.52 -3.55 6.38
N SER A 161 -12.84 -3.39 6.29
CA SER A 161 -13.81 -4.47 6.21
C SER A 161 -14.91 -4.15 5.19
N LEU A 162 -15.59 -5.19 4.70
CA LEU A 162 -16.70 -5.05 3.73
C LEU A 162 -17.89 -4.23 4.27
N THR A 163 -17.89 -3.89 5.56
CA THR A 163 -18.92 -3.06 6.22
C THR A 163 -18.46 -1.63 6.48
N GLN A 164 -17.18 -1.33 6.30
CA GLN A 164 -16.60 -0.02 6.63
C GLN A 164 -16.70 0.95 5.46
N GLU A 165 -17.09 2.19 5.75
CA GLU A 165 -17.15 3.28 4.77
C GLU A 165 -15.95 4.22 4.95
N PHE A 166 -15.41 4.71 3.84
CA PHE A 166 -14.37 5.74 3.83
C PHE A 166 -14.91 7.02 3.18
N ALA A 167 -14.82 8.14 3.89
CA ALA A 167 -15.10 9.50 3.45
C ALA A 167 -13.93 10.40 3.85
N LEU A 168 -12.95 10.53 2.95
CA LEU A 168 -11.65 11.16 3.22
C LEU A 168 -11.32 12.24 2.20
N LYS A 169 -10.29 13.04 2.46
CA LYS A 169 -9.71 13.90 1.43
C LYS A 169 -8.93 13.07 0.41
N SER A 170 -8.02 12.23 0.89
CA SER A 170 -7.22 11.38 0.02
C SER A 170 -6.88 10.02 0.63
N ILE A 171 -6.64 9.05 -0.24
CA ILE A 171 -6.08 7.74 0.10
C ILE A 171 -4.84 7.52 -0.77
N GLU A 172 -3.70 7.29 -0.14
CA GLU A 172 -2.42 7.03 -0.80
C GLU A 172 -1.93 5.64 -0.44
N VAL A 173 -1.56 4.87 -1.45
CA VAL A 173 -1.03 3.50 -1.30
C VAL A 173 0.33 3.43 -1.98
N GLY A 174 1.37 3.19 -1.18
CA GLY A 174 2.73 2.90 -1.63
C GLY A 174 3.06 1.42 -1.44
N SER A 175 3.59 0.78 -2.47
CA SER A 175 4.05 -0.61 -2.39
C SER A 175 5.38 -0.79 -3.12
N SER A 176 6.33 -1.50 -2.51
CA SER A 176 7.66 -1.75 -3.08
C SER A 176 8.19 -3.14 -2.73
N GLY A 177 9.06 -3.68 -3.59
CA GLY A 177 9.49 -5.08 -3.49
C GLY A 177 8.37 -6.01 -3.95
N ASP A 178 8.11 -7.05 -3.17
CA ASP A 178 7.10 -8.08 -3.46
C ASP A 178 5.88 -7.94 -2.53
N SER A 179 5.67 -6.73 -2.03
CA SER A 179 4.67 -6.43 -1.01
C SER A 179 3.23 -6.40 -1.54
N HIS A 180 2.26 -6.58 -0.64
CA HIS A 180 0.84 -6.56 -0.97
C HIS A 180 0.07 -5.58 -0.08
N VAL A 181 -0.71 -4.67 -0.67
CA VAL A 181 -1.66 -3.82 0.08
C VAL A 181 -3.08 -4.12 -0.37
N GLN A 182 -3.97 -4.34 0.58
CA GLN A 182 -5.38 -4.61 0.34
C GLN A 182 -6.24 -3.70 1.21
N ILE A 183 -7.07 -2.88 0.56
CA ILE A 183 -8.12 -2.09 1.20
C ILE A 183 -9.47 -2.69 0.82
N VAL A 184 -10.28 -2.98 1.82
CA VAL A 184 -11.65 -3.48 1.64
C VAL A 184 -12.62 -2.55 2.36
N ALA A 185 -13.71 -2.19 1.70
CA ALA A 185 -14.73 -1.27 2.19
C ALA A 185 -16.12 -1.67 1.68
N SER A 186 -17.18 -1.09 2.24
CA SER A 186 -18.49 -1.04 1.60
C SER A 186 -18.52 0.06 0.53
N SER A 187 -18.05 1.26 0.88
CA SER A 187 -17.94 2.39 -0.05
C SER A 187 -16.73 3.28 0.24
N ILE A 188 -16.23 3.94 -0.81
CA ILE A 188 -15.10 4.87 -0.73
C ILE A 188 -15.48 6.18 -1.42
N GLN A 189 -15.37 7.28 -0.68
CA GLN A 189 -15.51 8.64 -1.16
C GLN A 189 -14.23 9.42 -0.82
N ALA A 190 -13.52 9.92 -1.83
CA ALA A 190 -12.33 10.74 -1.61
C ALA A 190 -12.07 11.72 -2.75
N ASP A 191 -11.41 12.86 -2.50
CA ASP A 191 -11.00 13.75 -3.59
C ASP A 191 -9.95 13.05 -4.48
N SER A 192 -8.99 12.35 -3.87
CA SER A 192 -7.97 11.63 -4.62
C SER A 192 -7.61 10.28 -4.03
N VAL A 193 -7.49 9.29 -4.91
CA VAL A 193 -6.90 7.99 -4.61
C VAL A 193 -5.65 7.84 -5.47
N ALA A 194 -4.49 7.63 -4.84
CA ALA A 194 -3.23 7.42 -5.51
C ALA A 194 -2.63 6.07 -5.12
N ILE A 195 -2.30 5.24 -6.10
CA ILE A 195 -1.68 3.92 -5.89
C ILE A 195 -0.38 3.89 -6.67
N ALA A 196 0.75 3.74 -5.98
CA ALA A 196 2.09 3.73 -6.54
C ALA A 196 2.82 2.43 -6.17
N LEU A 197 3.11 1.63 -7.18
CA LEU A 197 3.79 0.34 -7.04
C LEU A 197 5.18 0.38 -7.68
N THR A 198 6.13 -0.27 -7.02
CA THR A 198 7.46 -0.57 -7.56
C THR A 198 7.79 -2.05 -7.34
N GLY A 199 8.60 -2.64 -8.22
CA GLY A 199 8.89 -4.08 -8.18
C GLY A 199 7.69 -4.92 -8.60
N ASP A 200 7.50 -6.06 -7.93
CA ASP A 200 6.46 -7.06 -8.24
C ASP A 200 5.25 -6.97 -7.29
N SER A 201 5.15 -5.84 -6.60
CA SER A 201 4.12 -5.56 -5.60
C SER A 201 2.68 -5.56 -6.14
N LYS A 202 1.71 -5.73 -5.24
CA LYS A 202 0.29 -5.81 -5.59
C LYS A 202 -0.57 -4.91 -4.72
N ALA A 203 -1.43 -4.10 -5.32
CA ALA A 203 -2.47 -3.35 -4.61
C ALA A 203 -3.87 -3.77 -5.03
N VAL A 204 -4.74 -3.94 -4.05
CA VAL A 204 -6.17 -4.24 -4.22
C VAL A 204 -6.97 -3.16 -3.49
N LEU A 205 -7.84 -2.49 -4.23
CA LEU A 205 -8.83 -1.55 -3.71
C LEU A 205 -10.21 -2.10 -4.04
N GLU A 206 -10.90 -2.60 -3.03
CA GLU A 206 -12.24 -3.16 -3.17
C GLU A 206 -13.26 -2.38 -2.34
N ALA A 207 -14.37 -2.01 -2.97
CA ALA A 207 -15.54 -1.49 -2.29
C ALA A 207 -16.80 -2.18 -2.80
N THR A 208 -17.63 -2.80 -1.96
CA THR A 208 -18.80 -3.57 -2.45
C THR A 208 -19.76 -2.73 -3.27
N ASP A 209 -20.02 -1.49 -2.86
CA ASP A 209 -21.13 -0.68 -3.37
C ASP A 209 -20.64 0.35 -4.39
N LYS A 210 -19.74 1.25 -3.98
CA LYS A 210 -19.26 2.32 -4.86
C LYS A 210 -17.89 2.87 -4.46
N ILE A 211 -17.19 3.37 -5.46
CA ILE A 211 -16.02 4.24 -5.31
C ILE A 211 -16.33 5.55 -6.04
N THR A 212 -16.37 6.67 -5.32
CA THR A 212 -16.59 8.01 -5.87
C THR A 212 -15.38 8.88 -5.58
N VAL A 213 -14.68 9.30 -6.63
CA VAL A 213 -13.47 10.11 -6.47
C VAL A 213 -13.36 11.24 -7.49
N ASP A 214 -12.67 12.32 -7.17
CA ASP A 214 -12.33 13.29 -8.21
C ASP A 214 -11.19 12.75 -9.08
N SER A 215 -10.17 12.14 -8.47
CA SER A 215 -9.05 11.55 -9.20
C SER A 215 -8.64 10.18 -8.68
N LEU A 216 -8.46 9.24 -9.60
CA LEU A 216 -7.84 7.95 -9.33
C LEU A 216 -6.57 7.83 -10.17
N LEU A 217 -5.43 7.80 -9.49
CA LEU A 217 -4.09 7.76 -10.08
C LEU A 217 -3.46 6.39 -9.77
N SER A 218 -3.02 5.70 -10.81
CA SER A 218 -2.30 4.43 -10.70
C SER A 218 -0.93 4.56 -11.35
N SER A 219 0.12 4.21 -10.63
CA SER A 219 1.50 4.23 -11.11
C SER A 219 2.18 2.90 -10.83
N ILE A 220 2.83 2.31 -11.83
CA ILE A 220 3.58 1.05 -11.67
C ILE A 220 4.94 1.21 -12.33
N SER A 221 6.00 0.86 -11.60
CA SER A 221 7.36 0.71 -12.13
C SER A 221 7.88 -0.70 -11.81
N GLY A 222 7.82 -1.61 -12.78
CA GLY A 222 8.06 -3.04 -12.59
C GLY A 222 6.88 -3.88 -13.08
N ASP A 223 6.67 -5.04 -12.45
CA ASP A 223 5.66 -6.03 -12.87
C ASP A 223 4.46 -6.09 -11.92
N GLY A 224 4.36 -5.09 -11.05
CA GLY A 224 3.29 -4.96 -10.08
C GLY A 224 1.89 -4.90 -10.68
N LYS A 225 0.89 -5.16 -9.83
CA LYS A 225 -0.52 -5.31 -10.24
C LYS A 225 -1.45 -4.49 -9.35
N ILE A 226 -2.27 -3.65 -9.98
CA ILE A 226 -3.32 -2.88 -9.32
C ILE A 226 -4.69 -3.40 -9.74
N TYR A 227 -5.54 -3.69 -8.77
CA TYR A 227 -6.93 -4.06 -8.97
C TYR A 227 -7.83 -3.07 -8.25
N VAL A 228 -8.74 -2.44 -9.01
CA VAL A 228 -9.80 -1.58 -8.46
C VAL A 228 -11.14 -2.23 -8.79
N GLN A 229 -11.88 -2.61 -7.74
CA GLN A 229 -13.07 -3.45 -7.85
C GLN A 229 -14.20 -2.84 -7.02
N THR A 230 -15.37 -2.65 -7.65
CA THR A 230 -16.58 -2.14 -7.01
C THR A 230 -17.79 -2.36 -7.89
N ALA A 231 -19.01 -2.29 -7.36
CA ALA A 231 -20.20 -2.30 -8.21
C ALA A 231 -20.31 -1.03 -9.07
N HIS A 232 -19.89 0.14 -8.56
CA HIS A 232 -19.92 1.40 -9.32
C HIS A 232 -18.70 2.30 -9.06
N LEU A 233 -17.89 2.54 -10.10
CA LEU A 233 -16.79 3.51 -10.05
C LEU A 233 -17.21 4.83 -10.73
N GLN A 234 -17.16 5.93 -10.00
CA GLN A 234 -17.35 7.28 -10.52
C GLN A 234 -16.09 8.11 -10.29
N ALA A 235 -15.48 8.61 -11.38
CA ALA A 235 -14.28 9.44 -11.29
C ALA A 235 -14.36 10.68 -12.18
N GLN A 236 -13.85 11.85 -11.76
CA GLN A 236 -13.62 12.93 -12.74
C GLN A 236 -12.43 12.58 -13.64
N THR A 237 -11.34 12.12 -13.05
CA THR A 237 -10.10 11.76 -13.75
C THR A 237 -9.62 10.37 -13.38
N LEU A 238 -9.39 9.54 -14.40
CA LEU A 238 -8.73 8.25 -14.28
C LEU A 238 -7.35 8.33 -14.94
N ALA A 239 -6.26 8.15 -14.20
CA ALA A 239 -4.92 8.17 -14.77
C ALA A 239 -4.14 6.90 -14.43
N ALA A 240 -3.44 6.35 -15.43
CA ALA A 240 -2.59 5.18 -15.26
C ALA A 240 -1.23 5.41 -15.95
N THR A 241 -0.13 5.32 -15.21
CA THR A 241 1.24 5.41 -15.74
C THR A 241 2.00 4.15 -15.40
N LEU A 242 2.35 3.34 -16.40
CA LEU A 242 3.00 2.05 -16.19
C LEU A 242 4.31 2.02 -16.97
N SER A 243 5.39 1.59 -16.32
CA SER A 243 6.70 1.34 -16.90
C SER A 243 7.17 -0.06 -16.52
N GLY A 244 7.36 -0.95 -17.50
CA GLY A 244 7.61 -2.38 -17.29
C GLY A 244 6.45 -3.22 -17.80
N ASP A 245 6.20 -4.38 -17.17
CA ASP A 245 5.17 -5.34 -17.59
C ASP A 245 3.96 -5.39 -16.63
N GLY A 246 3.90 -4.41 -15.73
CA GLY A 246 2.83 -4.24 -14.76
C GLY A 246 1.43 -4.08 -15.36
N GLN A 247 0.41 -4.23 -14.50
CA GLN A 247 -0.98 -4.27 -14.95
C GLN A 247 -1.91 -3.49 -14.03
N VAL A 248 -2.82 -2.73 -14.62
CA VAL A 248 -3.93 -2.08 -13.89
C VAL A 248 -5.25 -2.59 -14.43
N SER A 249 -6.15 -3.01 -13.55
CA SER A 249 -7.50 -3.44 -13.91
C SER A 249 -8.55 -2.68 -13.13
N TYR A 250 -9.45 -2.02 -13.86
CA TYR A 250 -10.66 -1.40 -13.34
C TYR A 250 -11.84 -2.30 -13.70
N SER A 251 -12.16 -3.24 -12.82
CA SER A 251 -13.11 -4.31 -13.15
C SER A 251 -14.58 -3.93 -13.00
N SER A 252 -14.84 -2.76 -12.45
CA SER A 252 -16.18 -2.24 -12.14
C SER A 252 -16.88 -1.67 -13.35
N ALA A 253 -18.21 -1.70 -13.34
CA ALA A 253 -18.96 -0.75 -14.17
C ALA A 253 -18.73 0.67 -13.63
N GLY A 254 -18.65 1.66 -14.50
CA GLY A 254 -18.40 3.01 -14.03
C GLY A 254 -18.39 4.07 -15.12
N SER A 255 -18.12 5.30 -14.70
CA SER A 255 -18.02 6.45 -15.59
C SER A 255 -16.85 7.35 -15.21
N CYS A 256 -16.27 8.01 -16.21
CA CYS A 256 -15.31 9.08 -15.96
C CYS A 256 -15.42 10.25 -16.93
N ALA A 257 -14.97 11.44 -16.52
CA ALA A 257 -14.88 12.56 -17.46
C ALA A 257 -13.65 12.42 -18.36
N ASN A 258 -12.48 12.19 -17.75
CA ASN A 258 -11.21 12.14 -18.46
C ASN A 258 -10.39 10.92 -18.06
N GLN A 259 -9.82 10.25 -19.06
CA GLN A 259 -8.92 9.12 -18.89
C GLN A 259 -7.56 9.40 -19.53
N ALA A 260 -6.47 9.20 -18.80
CA ALA A 260 -5.11 9.37 -19.27
C ALA A 260 -4.27 8.11 -18.98
N ILE A 261 -3.87 7.39 -20.02
CA ILE A 261 -3.08 6.16 -19.90
C ILE A 261 -1.72 6.38 -20.55
N ARG A 262 -0.65 6.10 -19.82
CA ARG A 262 0.74 6.15 -20.30
C ARG A 262 1.40 4.80 -20.06
N LEU A 263 1.86 4.16 -21.12
CA LEU A 263 2.48 2.84 -21.09
C LEU A 263 3.89 2.93 -21.66
N SER A 264 4.86 2.39 -20.93
CA SER A 264 6.22 2.17 -21.38
C SER A 264 6.58 0.70 -21.15
N GLY A 265 6.98 -0.04 -22.19
CA GLY A 265 7.16 -1.50 -22.12
C GLY A 265 5.90 -2.27 -22.54
N ASP A 266 5.69 -3.45 -21.95
CA ASP A 266 4.60 -4.38 -22.31
C ASP A 266 3.40 -4.33 -21.34
N ALA A 267 3.38 -3.30 -20.49
CA ALA A 267 2.32 -3.00 -19.54
C ALA A 267 0.90 -3.04 -20.13
N ALA A 268 -0.09 -3.40 -19.30
CA ALA A 268 -1.48 -3.49 -19.72
C ALA A 268 -2.46 -2.76 -18.78
N VAL A 269 -3.38 -2.00 -19.37
CA VAL A 269 -4.49 -1.34 -18.66
C VAL A 269 -5.83 -1.86 -19.17
N TYR A 270 -6.64 -2.37 -18.24
CA TYR A 270 -7.99 -2.88 -18.49
C TYR A 270 -9.01 -1.91 -17.90
N ALA A 271 -9.44 -0.93 -18.69
CA ALA A 271 -10.42 0.09 -18.31
C ALA A 271 -11.66 0.06 -19.22
N GLY A 272 -11.88 -1.05 -19.92
CA GLY A 272 -12.98 -1.20 -20.89
C GLY A 272 -14.37 -1.22 -20.26
N SER A 273 -14.48 -1.37 -18.95
CA SER A 273 -15.74 -1.32 -18.19
C SER A 273 -16.10 0.09 -17.70
N ILE A 274 -15.20 1.06 -17.84
CA ILE A 274 -15.39 2.44 -17.39
C ILE A 274 -15.69 3.33 -18.59
N VAL A 275 -16.89 3.91 -18.63
CA VAL A 275 -17.33 4.77 -19.71
C VAL A 275 -16.79 6.18 -19.52
N CYS A 276 -15.73 6.52 -20.25
CA CYS A 276 -15.11 7.83 -20.15
C CYS A 276 -15.54 8.76 -21.29
N LYS A 277 -15.69 10.06 -21.03
CA LYS A 277 -15.98 11.03 -22.10
C LYS A 277 -14.78 11.16 -23.03
N ASN A 278 -13.61 11.49 -22.47
CA ASN A 278 -12.37 11.67 -23.21
C ASN A 278 -11.31 10.69 -22.73
N SER A 279 -10.58 10.07 -23.66
CA SER A 279 -9.48 9.17 -23.34
C SER A 279 -8.22 9.56 -24.12
N THR A 280 -7.09 9.64 -23.45
CA THR A 280 -5.76 9.81 -24.05
C THR A 280 -4.90 8.61 -23.69
N VAL A 281 -4.36 7.92 -24.69
CA VAL A 281 -3.47 6.78 -24.51
C VAL A 281 -2.13 7.06 -25.18
N GLN A 282 -1.05 7.09 -24.41
CA GLN A 282 0.31 7.27 -24.88
C GLN A 282 1.07 5.96 -24.63
N THR A 283 1.75 5.47 -25.66
CA THR A 283 2.43 4.17 -25.60
C THR A 283 3.84 4.29 -26.16
N SER A 284 4.80 3.71 -25.44
CA SER A 284 6.19 3.53 -25.86
C SER A 284 6.56 2.06 -25.66
N GLY A 285 6.46 1.25 -26.71
CA GLY A 285 6.59 -0.21 -26.63
C GLY A 285 5.31 -0.92 -27.13
N ASP A 286 5.11 -2.17 -26.70
CA ASP A 286 4.00 -3.03 -27.12
C ASP A 286 2.83 -3.09 -26.10
N GLY A 287 2.81 -2.15 -25.16
CA GLY A 287 1.77 -1.98 -24.16
C GLY A 287 0.34 -1.98 -24.72
N LYS A 288 -0.60 -2.44 -23.89
CA LYS A 288 -1.98 -2.72 -24.29
C LYS A 288 -2.97 -1.93 -23.44
N ALA A 289 -3.91 -1.23 -24.08
CA ALA A 289 -4.97 -0.51 -23.38
C ALA A 289 -6.34 -0.94 -23.90
N PHE A 290 -7.24 -1.31 -22.98
CA PHE A 290 -8.67 -1.48 -23.25
C PHE A 290 -9.42 -0.29 -22.63
N VAL A 291 -10.17 0.44 -23.45
CA VAL A 291 -10.85 1.68 -23.04
C VAL A 291 -12.29 1.69 -23.54
N GLN A 292 -13.19 2.42 -22.89
CA GLN A 292 -14.49 2.75 -23.44
C GLN A 292 -14.64 4.29 -23.42
N THR A 293 -14.78 4.87 -24.61
CA THR A 293 -14.75 6.32 -24.80
C THR A 293 -15.96 6.75 -25.62
N THR A 294 -16.64 7.83 -25.22
CA THR A 294 -17.84 8.31 -25.93
C THR A 294 -17.55 9.47 -26.90
N ASP A 295 -16.73 10.44 -26.50
CA ASP A 295 -16.44 11.65 -27.29
C ASP A 295 -15.13 11.47 -28.08
N THR A 296 -13.98 11.72 -27.45
CA THR A 296 -12.69 11.76 -28.14
C THR A 296 -11.69 10.75 -27.56
N LEU A 297 -11.19 9.86 -28.42
CA LEU A 297 -10.06 8.96 -28.14
C LEU A 297 -8.80 9.47 -28.86
N THR A 298 -7.80 9.90 -28.10
CA THR A 298 -6.49 10.32 -28.62
C THR A 298 -5.46 9.24 -28.32
N THR A 299 -4.72 8.78 -29.33
CA THR A 299 -3.67 7.77 -29.17
C THR A 299 -2.37 8.22 -29.79
N VAL A 300 -1.27 8.07 -29.05
CA VAL A 300 0.09 8.38 -29.49
C VAL A 300 0.98 7.17 -29.28
N GLY A 301 1.70 6.77 -30.33
CA GLY A 301 2.72 5.71 -30.26
C GLY A 301 2.31 4.38 -30.90
N GLY A 302 3.03 3.32 -30.55
CA GLY A 302 3.00 2.03 -31.26
C GLY A 302 2.20 0.91 -30.60
N GLY A 303 1.76 1.08 -29.35
CA GLY A 303 1.06 0.06 -28.57
C GLY A 303 -0.33 -0.26 -29.08
N ALA A 304 -0.92 -1.34 -28.58
CA ALA A 304 -2.24 -1.79 -29.03
C ALA A 304 -3.36 -1.17 -28.18
N VAL A 305 -4.10 -0.24 -28.78
CA VAL A 305 -5.26 0.39 -28.13
C VAL A 305 -6.55 -0.22 -28.67
N LYS A 306 -7.43 -0.66 -27.76
CA LYS A 306 -8.71 -1.25 -28.10
C LYS A 306 -9.85 -0.52 -27.42
N TYR A 307 -10.78 -0.01 -28.21
CA TYR A 307 -12.03 0.50 -27.66
C TYR A 307 -13.05 -0.63 -27.51
N VAL A 308 -13.89 -0.56 -26.49
CA VAL A 308 -14.95 -1.53 -26.19
C VAL A 308 -16.30 -0.89 -26.52
N ASN A 309 -17.28 -1.70 -26.94
CA ASN A 309 -18.62 -1.27 -27.32
C ASN A 309 -18.64 -0.37 -28.57
N ALA A 310 -19.46 0.68 -28.57
CA ALA A 310 -19.58 1.60 -29.70
C ALA A 310 -18.28 2.40 -29.90
N PRO A 311 -17.94 2.75 -31.17
CA PRO A 311 -16.80 3.61 -31.42
C PRO A 311 -17.02 5.02 -30.84
N PRO A 312 -15.96 5.70 -30.37
CA PRO A 312 -16.04 7.10 -29.96
C PRO A 312 -16.38 7.99 -31.17
N GLN A 313 -16.97 9.17 -30.91
CA GLN A 313 -17.30 10.15 -31.96
C GLN A 313 -16.08 10.58 -32.76
N ARG A 314 -14.92 10.67 -32.10
CA ARG A 314 -13.66 11.10 -32.73
C ARG A 314 -12.48 10.27 -32.28
N ILE A 315 -11.70 9.78 -33.25
CA ILE A 315 -10.43 9.10 -33.01
C ILE A 315 -9.30 9.96 -33.60
N VAL A 316 -8.34 10.34 -32.75
CA VAL A 316 -7.10 11.01 -33.15
C VAL A 316 -5.96 10.04 -32.90
N SER A 317 -5.31 9.57 -33.96
CA SER A 317 -4.20 8.63 -33.84
C SER A 317 -2.96 9.18 -34.53
N SER A 318 -1.85 9.26 -33.81
CA SER A 318 -0.52 9.53 -34.37
C SER A 318 0.43 8.36 -34.05
N SER A 319 1.03 7.79 -35.09
CA SER A 319 2.04 6.74 -34.98
C SER A 319 3.19 7.07 -35.92
N SER A 320 4.41 7.16 -35.36
CA SER A 320 5.62 7.41 -36.14
C SER A 320 6.13 6.15 -36.88
N PHE A 321 5.58 4.96 -36.57
CA PHE A 321 6.21 3.68 -36.92
C PHE A 321 5.31 2.68 -37.68
N ARG A 322 3.99 2.90 -37.83
CA ARG A 322 3.15 2.02 -38.69
C ARG A 322 2.18 2.78 -39.58
N LYS A 323 1.95 2.24 -40.78
CA LYS A 323 0.98 2.74 -41.78
C LYS A 323 -0.49 2.40 -41.44
N HIS A 324 -0.76 1.58 -40.43
CA HIS A 324 -2.12 1.15 -40.05
C HIS A 324 -2.51 1.66 -38.68
N SER A 325 -3.81 1.94 -38.48
CA SER A 325 -4.37 2.34 -37.19
C SER A 325 -4.05 1.31 -36.10
N HIS A 326 -3.41 1.76 -35.03
CA HIS A 326 -3.16 0.98 -33.82
C HIS A 326 -4.40 0.87 -32.91
N VAL A 327 -5.47 1.56 -33.30
CA VAL A 327 -6.75 1.60 -32.61
C VAL A 327 -7.72 0.65 -33.31
N LYS A 328 -8.27 -0.32 -32.57
CA LYS A 328 -9.22 -1.32 -33.09
C LYS A 328 -10.38 -1.56 -32.12
N LEU A 329 -11.52 -2.00 -32.64
CA LEU A 329 -12.60 -2.51 -31.80
C LEU A 329 -12.13 -3.80 -31.08
N ALA A 330 -12.41 -3.90 -29.79
CA ALA A 330 -12.20 -5.12 -29.02
C ALA A 330 -13.26 -6.18 -29.39
N LYS A 331 -12.84 -7.44 -29.58
CA LYS A 331 -13.78 -8.56 -29.77
C LYS A 331 -14.66 -8.81 -28.53
N TYR A 332 -14.10 -8.58 -27.36
CA TYR A 332 -14.74 -8.72 -26.06
C TYR A 332 -14.06 -7.76 -25.07
N ASN A 333 -14.80 -7.31 -24.05
CA ASN A 333 -14.23 -6.56 -22.95
C ASN A 333 -13.32 -7.48 -22.12
N LYS A 334 -12.05 -7.12 -21.96
CA LYS A 334 -11.14 -7.85 -21.08
C LYS A 334 -11.18 -7.20 -19.71
N VAL A 335 -11.60 -7.98 -18.73
CA VAL A 335 -11.60 -7.59 -17.32
C VAL A 335 -10.78 -8.60 -16.54
N LYS A 336 -9.91 -8.11 -15.66
CA LYS A 336 -9.23 -8.95 -14.67
C LYS A 336 -9.76 -8.61 -13.29
N THR A 337 -10.35 -9.58 -12.63
CA THR A 337 -10.73 -9.47 -11.23
C THR A 337 -9.65 -10.10 -10.36
N HIS A 338 -9.55 -9.64 -9.13
CA HIS A 338 -8.83 -10.30 -8.06
C HIS A 338 -9.87 -10.76 -7.02
N TYR A 339 -9.57 -11.85 -6.33
CA TYR A 339 -10.31 -12.21 -5.12
C TYR A 339 -9.46 -11.76 -3.94
N PRO A 340 -9.99 -10.92 -3.04
CA PRO A 340 -9.26 -10.47 -1.87
C PRO A 340 -8.61 -11.65 -1.14
N SER A 341 -7.37 -11.46 -0.73
CA SER A 341 -6.68 -12.39 0.13
C SER A 341 -7.35 -12.38 1.51
N ILE A 342 -7.46 -13.56 2.12
CA ILE A 342 -7.97 -13.71 3.49
C ILE A 342 -6.86 -13.25 4.43
N PRO A 343 -7.10 -12.28 5.34
CA PRO A 343 -6.09 -11.86 6.31
C PRO A 343 -5.60 -13.04 7.17
N PRO A 344 -4.32 -13.03 7.60
CA PRO A 344 -3.80 -14.09 8.45
C PRO A 344 -4.51 -14.14 9.81
N THR A 345 -4.55 -15.32 10.42
CA THR A 345 -5.10 -15.51 11.78
C THR A 345 -4.13 -15.04 12.85
N LYS A 346 -4.62 -14.71 14.06
CA LYS A 346 -3.81 -14.35 15.26
C LYS A 346 -2.92 -15.49 15.81
N ALA A 347 -2.62 -16.51 15.01
CA ALA A 347 -1.78 -17.64 15.39
C ALA A 347 -0.28 -17.27 15.31
N PRO A 348 0.56 -17.69 16.27
CA PRO A 348 2.00 -17.46 16.21
C PRO A 348 2.69 -18.23 15.08
N THR A 349 3.50 -17.53 14.28
CA THR A 349 4.27 -18.06 13.15
C THR A 349 5.70 -18.37 13.55
N GLU A 350 6.23 -19.54 13.16
CA GLU A 350 7.64 -19.90 13.39
C GLU A 350 8.57 -19.22 12.38
N LEU A 351 9.51 -18.43 12.90
CA LEU A 351 10.42 -17.63 12.11
C LEU A 351 11.87 -17.81 12.57
N THR A 352 12.79 -17.77 11.61
CA THR A 352 14.21 -17.46 11.85
C THR A 352 14.49 -16.05 11.35
N ILE A 353 14.99 -15.19 12.23
CA ILE A 353 15.35 -13.81 11.90
C ILE A 353 16.87 -13.68 12.02
N VAL A 354 17.48 -13.12 10.99
CA VAL A 354 18.90 -12.75 10.96
C VAL A 354 18.98 -11.24 10.82
N LEU A 355 19.52 -10.57 11.84
CA LEU A 355 19.82 -9.15 11.83
C LEU A 355 21.31 -8.95 11.56
N LYS A 356 21.63 -8.00 10.70
CA LYS A 356 22.99 -7.48 10.55
C LYS A 356 22.96 -5.98 10.83
N GLY A 357 23.75 -5.56 11.82
CA GLY A 357 23.80 -4.17 12.24
C GLY A 357 24.20 -3.25 11.08
N ALA A 358 23.42 -2.19 10.86
CA ALA A 358 23.74 -1.13 9.93
C ALA A 358 24.73 -0.14 10.55
N TRP A 359 25.64 0.37 9.73
CA TRP A 359 26.70 1.29 10.15
C TRP A 359 26.19 2.74 10.28
N ILE A 360 25.08 3.05 9.60
CA ILE A 360 24.43 4.36 9.59
C ILE A 360 22.94 4.12 9.87
N GLY A 361 22.41 4.80 10.88
CA GLY A 361 21.01 4.67 11.31
C GLY A 361 20.80 3.63 12.41
N ASP A 362 19.53 3.47 12.79
CA ASP A 362 19.06 2.58 13.88
C ASP A 362 18.41 1.30 13.37
N SER A 363 18.43 1.07 12.06
CA SER A 363 17.67 -0.01 11.42
C SER A 363 18.62 -1.07 10.86
N PRO A 364 18.58 -2.32 11.35
CA PRO A 364 19.45 -3.38 10.85
C PRO A 364 19.03 -3.83 9.44
N HIS A 365 19.92 -4.52 8.74
CA HIS A 365 19.53 -5.35 7.61
C HIS A 365 18.86 -6.62 8.14
N VAL A 366 17.61 -6.84 7.73
CA VAL A 366 16.77 -7.96 8.19
C VAL A 366 16.71 -9.04 7.11
N SER A 367 16.86 -10.29 7.50
CA SER A 367 16.51 -11.45 6.67
C SER A 367 15.60 -12.38 7.46
N VAL A 368 14.46 -12.73 6.87
CA VAL A 368 13.41 -13.53 7.50
C VAL A 368 13.30 -14.87 6.76
N TYR A 369 13.16 -15.95 7.50
CA TYR A 369 12.93 -17.29 6.97
C TYR A 369 11.74 -17.91 7.72
N SER A 370 10.73 -18.38 6.98
CA SER A 370 9.50 -18.96 7.54
C SER A 370 9.47 -20.48 7.36
N GLY A 371 9.08 -21.21 8.42
CA GLY A 371 8.93 -22.67 8.40
C GLY A 371 10.24 -23.45 8.41
N MET A 372 10.20 -24.70 8.89
CA MET A 372 11.33 -25.62 9.13
C MET A 372 12.52 -25.42 8.18
N GLY A 373 13.48 -24.61 8.61
CA GLY A 373 14.85 -24.83 8.22
C GLY A 373 15.21 -26.22 8.71
N SER A 374 15.14 -27.22 7.82
CA SER A 374 15.93 -28.43 8.03
C SER A 374 17.32 -27.93 8.39
N PRO A 375 17.89 -28.32 9.55
CA PRO A 375 19.29 -28.01 9.77
C PRO A 375 20.03 -28.59 8.57
N ILE A 376 20.75 -27.74 7.83
CA ILE A 376 21.77 -28.24 6.93
C ILE A 376 22.79 -28.90 7.86
N CYS A 377 22.62 -30.20 8.08
CA CYS A 377 23.65 -31.03 8.69
C CYS A 377 24.80 -31.06 7.69
N ILE A 378 25.79 -30.19 7.90
CA ILE A 378 27.11 -30.39 7.33
C ILE A 378 27.73 -31.56 8.10
N ASN A 379 27.33 -32.78 7.75
CA ASN A 379 28.17 -33.94 8.00
C ASN A 379 29.29 -33.91 6.97
N GLY A 380 30.50 -34.13 7.46
CA GLY A 380 31.73 -33.80 6.77
C GLY A 380 31.86 -34.36 5.35
N THR A 381 32.74 -33.69 4.62
CA THR A 381 33.32 -34.02 3.32
C THR A 381 32.48 -33.69 2.07
N GLY A 382 32.91 -32.62 1.38
CA GLY A 382 32.97 -32.58 -0.09
C GLY A 382 31.70 -32.18 -0.85
N PHE A 383 31.72 -30.96 -1.38
CA PHE A 383 30.92 -30.47 -2.52
C PHE A 383 29.39 -30.62 -2.45
N ALA A 384 28.70 -29.49 -2.26
CA ALA A 384 27.35 -29.29 -2.77
C ALA A 384 27.28 -27.92 -3.46
N VAL A 385 26.88 -27.96 -4.73
CA VAL A 385 26.65 -26.81 -5.61
C VAL A 385 25.43 -26.04 -5.09
N THR A 386 25.58 -24.73 -4.88
CA THR A 386 24.45 -23.80 -4.80
C THR A 386 24.53 -22.88 -6.00
N ASP A 387 23.68 -23.13 -7.00
CA ASP A 387 23.29 -22.06 -7.92
C ASP A 387 22.50 -21.04 -7.10
N ILE A 388 23.13 -19.90 -6.88
CA ILE A 388 22.54 -18.71 -6.28
C ILE A 388 22.02 -17.87 -7.44
N PRO A 389 20.70 -17.63 -7.60
CA PRO A 389 20.28 -16.43 -8.27
C PRO A 389 20.50 -15.28 -7.29
N ALA A 390 21.56 -14.52 -7.52
CA ALA A 390 21.82 -13.27 -6.83
C ALA A 390 20.80 -12.23 -7.30
N TYR A 391 19.62 -12.20 -6.69
CA TYR A 391 18.74 -11.04 -6.75
C TYR A 391 19.16 -10.07 -5.65
N HIS A 392 20.15 -9.25 -5.97
CA HIS A 392 20.46 -8.05 -5.20
C HIS A 392 19.52 -6.94 -5.63
N HIS A 393 18.52 -6.62 -4.80
CA HIS A 393 17.88 -5.30 -4.84
C HIS A 393 18.28 -4.52 -3.60
N MET A 394 19.28 -3.64 -3.75
CA MET A 394 19.45 -2.51 -2.85
C MET A 394 18.26 -1.57 -3.06
N VAL A 395 17.23 -1.68 -2.23
CA VAL A 395 16.23 -0.62 -2.08
C VAL A 395 16.58 0.12 -0.80
N GLY A 396 17.40 1.16 -0.94
CA GLY A 396 17.62 2.12 0.12
C GLY A 396 16.38 3.01 0.34
N PRO A 397 16.38 3.85 1.39
CA PRO A 397 15.26 4.75 1.74
C PRO A 397 14.86 5.78 0.67
N PHE A 398 15.54 5.80 -0.48
CA PHE A 398 15.24 6.65 -1.63
C PHE A 398 14.04 6.18 -2.49
N GLY A 399 13.56 4.94 -2.33
CA GLY A 399 12.42 4.43 -3.12
C GLY A 399 11.12 5.18 -2.89
N VAL A 400 10.84 5.54 -1.63
CA VAL A 400 9.62 6.26 -1.21
C VAL A 400 9.61 7.70 -1.73
N ALA A 401 10.76 8.39 -1.69
CA ALA A 401 10.89 9.75 -2.23
C ALA A 401 10.66 9.81 -3.75
N VAL A 402 11.06 8.76 -4.49
CA VAL A 402 10.82 8.68 -5.94
C VAL A 402 9.35 8.40 -6.25
N ALA A 403 8.67 7.56 -5.46
CA ALA A 403 7.23 7.31 -5.61
C ALA A 403 6.41 8.59 -5.34
N VAL A 404 6.70 9.32 -4.27
CA VAL A 404 6.04 10.61 -3.94
C VAL A 404 6.35 11.69 -4.99
N ALA A 405 7.59 11.75 -5.50
CA ALA A 405 7.94 12.66 -6.60
C ALA A 405 7.21 12.31 -7.91
N PHE A 406 6.96 11.03 -8.18
CA PHE A 406 6.14 10.57 -9.31
C PHE A 406 4.67 10.94 -9.11
N VAL A 407 4.10 10.75 -7.91
CA VAL A 407 2.73 11.18 -7.59
C VAL A 407 2.59 12.70 -7.71
N ALA A 408 3.56 13.48 -7.24
CA ALA A 408 3.60 14.94 -7.42
C ALA A 408 3.70 15.35 -8.90
N ALA A 409 4.48 14.63 -9.72
CA ALA A 409 4.55 14.87 -11.15
C ALA A 409 3.23 14.51 -11.86
N VAL A 410 2.54 13.45 -11.45
CA VAL A 410 1.21 13.06 -11.98
C VAL A 410 0.14 14.07 -11.54
N ALA A 411 0.16 14.53 -10.29
CA ALA A 411 -0.70 15.61 -9.78
C ALA A 411 -0.47 16.92 -10.55
N ALA A 412 0.78 17.28 -10.84
CA ALA A 412 1.11 18.45 -11.67
C ALA A 412 0.61 18.30 -13.12
N VAL A 413 0.62 17.09 -13.68
CA VAL A 413 0.04 16.80 -15.01
C VAL A 413 -1.49 16.87 -14.97
N ALA A 414 -2.14 16.35 -13.94
CA ALA A 414 -3.59 16.45 -13.74
C ALA A 414 -4.02 17.93 -13.56
N PHE A 415 -3.26 18.70 -12.79
CA PHE A 415 -3.45 20.14 -12.63
C PHE A 415 -3.29 20.91 -13.96
N LYS A 416 -2.25 20.61 -14.75
CA LYS A 416 -2.08 21.19 -16.10
C LYS A 416 -3.19 20.79 -17.08
N LEU A 417 -3.76 19.58 -16.94
CA LEU A 417 -4.92 19.17 -17.74
C LEU A 417 -6.18 19.94 -17.33
N ARG A 418 -6.37 20.21 -16.03
CA ARG A 418 -7.45 21.05 -15.50
C ARG A 418 -7.34 22.50 -15.98
N GLU A 419 -6.14 23.08 -15.98
CA GLU A 419 -5.88 24.43 -16.55
C GLU A 419 -6.14 24.53 -18.05
N ARG A 420 -5.87 23.47 -18.82
CA ARG A 420 -6.17 23.45 -20.26
C ARG A 420 -7.68 23.42 -20.51
N GLN A 421 -8.44 22.69 -19.70
CA GLN A 421 -9.91 22.61 -19.83
C GLN A 421 -10.59 23.93 -19.45
N THR A 422 -10.11 24.64 -18.43
CA THR A 422 -10.63 25.99 -18.11
C THR A 422 -10.28 27.01 -19.19
N ARG A 423 -9.11 26.91 -19.84
CA ARG A 423 -8.77 27.79 -20.98
C ARG A 423 -9.59 27.52 -22.24
N GLU A 424 -10.02 26.29 -22.50
CA GLU A 424 -10.90 26.00 -23.66
C GLU A 424 -12.34 26.51 -23.46
N GLN A 425 -12.77 26.73 -22.21
CA GLN A 425 -14.05 27.37 -21.90
C GLN A 425 -14.03 28.91 -22.05
N TYR A 426 -12.84 29.52 -22.07
CA TYR A 426 -12.64 30.94 -22.38
C TYR A 426 -12.07 31.10 -23.81
N LYS A 427 -12.81 30.65 -24.82
CA LYS A 427 -12.66 31.26 -26.15
C LYS A 427 -13.43 32.58 -26.15
N PRO A 428 -12.80 33.74 -26.44
CA PRO A 428 -13.56 34.97 -26.62
C PRO A 428 -14.52 34.77 -27.79
N LEU A 429 -15.79 35.11 -27.59
CA LEU A 429 -16.76 35.27 -28.67
C LEU A 429 -16.35 36.51 -29.47
N VAL A 430 -15.80 36.26 -30.66
CA VAL A 430 -15.49 37.19 -31.77
C VAL A 430 -14.38 38.21 -31.50
#